data_AF-A0A3A8Z8C0-F1
#
_entry.id   AF-A0A3A8Z8C0-F1
#
_cell.length_a   1.000
_cell.length_b   1.000
_cell.length_c   1.000
_cell.angle_alpha   90.00
_cell.angle_beta   90.00
_cell.angle_gamma   90.00
#
_symmetry.space_group_name_H-M   'P 1'
#
loop_
_entity.id
_entity.type
_entity.pdbx_description
1 polymer ?
#
loop_
_entity_poly.entity_id
_entity_poly.type
_entity_poly.pdbx_seq_one_letter_code
_entity_poly.pdbx_strand_id
1 'polypeptide(L)'
;MQGWKRYEYLFKESRDMIFFFSSTGLVMECNASVYEQLGFNPSEDIWLQDIFRTCIKVYDDRLIFKDGMFEQCFETSIYRKNQTCFPVEVRVAMLSEDTGRYGVCRAFSIVQKVDAERKLAYAREEIQEVNKERNEMVANVTHELRTPVNGVMGLAQNLLETELSASQRETVELIDHCCKNMIEIINNILDFSKLQANKFTIENREFSFHQMMDKLIRTNQPSVEAKGLKLICNVSDDIPDRMISDELRLTQILNNLLSNAVKFTSVGQIVIKVIKSMDFAEEMELFFMVIDSGIGISDDDMDKLFKSFSQVDASITRRFGGTGLGLNIVKNLVRMMGGDVNVESEKGKGSTFSFSVRVQKVQQDGEEDIVSAETDTYSFHVGAVSADDEDDTSEIFQLGSDENIKQIESNMEKLVLCIEMENWDRANTFAESIKQLVSEDTANLKRKAFRLQMTLRRGDHELAIKEYKILEEAIRDMKNTL
;
A
#
# COMPACT_ATOMS: atom_id res chain seq x y z
N MET A 1 8.51 67.56 11.25
CA MET A 1 9.17 67.17 12.53
C MET A 1 8.77 65.78 13.04
N GLN A 2 7.49 65.37 12.98
CA GLN A 2 7.06 64.05 13.47
C GLN A 2 7.57 62.86 12.63
N GLY A 3 7.67 63.00 11.30
CA GLY A 3 8.16 61.95 10.41
C GLY A 3 9.63 61.55 10.68
N TRP A 4 10.50 62.53 10.93
CA TRP A 4 11.90 62.30 11.28
C TRP A 4 12.06 61.46 12.56
N LYS A 5 11.32 61.79 13.61
CA LYS A 5 11.35 61.03 14.88
C LYS A 5 10.87 59.59 14.71
N ARG A 6 9.89 59.34 13.82
CA ARG A 6 9.41 57.98 13.51
C ARG A 6 10.45 57.17 12.74
N TYR A 7 11.10 57.79 11.75
CA TYR A 7 12.22 57.18 11.03
C TYR A 7 13.36 56.81 11.97
N GLU A 8 13.78 57.75 12.82
CA GLU A 8 14.90 57.54 13.75
C GLU A 8 14.62 56.38 14.73
N TYR A 9 13.37 56.26 15.20
CA TYR A 9 12.96 55.15 16.05
C TYR A 9 12.99 53.81 15.31
N LEU A 10 12.40 53.73 14.12
CA LEU A 10 12.42 52.49 13.30
C LEU A 10 13.84 52.08 12.90
N PHE A 11 14.69 53.04 12.57
CA PHE A 11 16.07 52.80 12.18
C PHE A 11 16.87 52.22 13.36
N LYS A 12 16.77 52.83 14.55
CA LYS A 12 17.50 52.39 15.76
C LYS A 12 17.00 51.05 16.31
N GLU A 13 15.69 50.83 16.34
CA GLU A 13 15.08 49.62 16.91
C GLU A 13 15.05 48.43 15.94
N SER A 14 15.43 48.62 14.67
CA SER A 14 15.48 47.54 13.68
C SER A 14 16.55 46.52 14.05
N ARG A 15 16.19 45.24 14.08
CA ARG A 15 17.14 44.13 14.29
C ARG A 15 18.04 43.85 13.09
N ASP A 16 17.67 44.37 11.92
CA ASP A 16 18.46 44.24 10.71
C ASP A 16 19.62 45.24 10.76
N MET A 17 20.74 44.87 10.16
CA MET A 17 21.84 45.80 9.95
C MET A 17 21.52 46.67 8.75
N ILE A 18 21.45 47.98 8.94
CA ILE A 18 21.18 48.94 7.86
C ILE A 18 22.38 49.88 7.75
N PHE A 19 22.91 49.99 6.54
CA PHE A 19 24.07 50.82 6.20
C PHE A 19 23.67 51.82 5.11
N PHE A 20 23.96 53.09 5.31
CA PHE A 20 24.04 54.08 4.25
C PHE A 20 25.50 54.31 3.90
N PHE A 21 25.83 54.28 2.63
CA PHE A 21 27.22 54.34 2.17
C PHE A 21 27.43 55.35 1.06
N SER A 22 28.68 55.78 0.91
CA SER A 22 29.17 56.65 -0.17
C SER A 22 29.63 55.85 -1.39
N SER A 23 29.97 56.53 -2.49
CA SER A 23 30.45 55.90 -3.72
C SER A 23 31.74 55.08 -3.56
N THR A 24 32.56 55.43 -2.56
CA THR A 24 33.81 54.76 -2.21
C THR A 24 33.60 53.56 -1.26
N GLY A 25 32.38 53.38 -0.76
CA GLY A 25 32.01 52.31 0.17
C GLY A 25 32.20 52.61 1.66
N LEU A 26 32.56 53.85 2.01
CA LEU A 26 32.54 54.31 3.39
C LEU A 26 31.09 54.36 3.90
N VAL A 27 30.82 53.72 5.04
CA VAL A 27 29.53 53.79 5.74
C VAL A 27 29.40 55.18 6.39
N MET A 28 28.40 55.94 5.92
CA MET A 28 28.12 57.31 6.38
C MET A 28 27.12 57.34 7.54
N GLU A 29 26.18 56.39 7.57
CA GLU A 29 25.20 56.23 8.65
C GLU A 29 24.85 54.75 8.80
N CYS A 30 24.76 54.25 10.02
CA CYS A 30 24.26 52.90 10.31
C CYS A 30 23.47 52.87 11.62
N ASN A 31 22.67 51.81 11.80
CA ASN A 31 21.87 51.64 13.02
C ASN A 31 22.63 50.88 14.11
N ALA A 32 22.08 50.88 15.33
CA ALA A 32 22.70 50.25 16.50
C ALA A 32 23.05 48.77 16.29
N SER A 33 22.18 48.03 15.59
CA SER A 33 22.39 46.61 15.23
C SER A 33 23.71 46.33 14.51
N VAL A 34 24.25 47.29 13.74
CA VAL A 34 25.56 47.14 13.08
C VAL A 34 26.68 47.05 14.11
N TYR A 35 26.70 47.96 15.09
CA TYR A 35 27.73 47.96 16.13
C TYR A 35 27.61 46.73 17.03
N GLU A 36 26.40 46.37 17.43
CA GLU A 36 26.14 45.22 18.29
C GLU A 36 26.53 43.88 17.63
N GLN A 37 26.21 43.69 16.35
CA GLN A 37 26.46 42.42 15.67
C GLN A 37 27.86 42.30 15.07
N LEU A 38 28.48 43.41 14.64
CA LEU A 38 29.81 43.40 14.01
C LEU A 38 30.96 43.74 14.95
N GLY A 39 30.68 44.35 16.11
CA GLY A 39 31.68 44.66 17.15
C GLY A 39 32.58 45.85 16.83
N PHE A 40 32.13 46.77 15.98
CA PHE A 40 32.80 48.06 15.72
C PHE A 40 32.39 49.11 16.76
N ASN A 41 33.27 50.07 17.02
CA ASN A 41 32.91 51.24 17.84
C ASN A 41 32.24 52.32 16.98
N PRO A 42 31.33 53.15 17.54
CA PRO A 42 30.68 54.23 16.79
C PRO A 42 31.61 55.29 16.18
N SER A 43 32.84 55.41 16.70
CA SER A 43 33.86 56.34 16.22
C SER A 43 34.78 55.75 15.14
N GLU A 44 34.56 54.50 14.75
CA GLU A 44 35.40 53.81 13.76
C GLU A 44 34.76 53.86 12.38
N ASP A 45 35.59 54.12 11.36
CA ASP A 45 35.16 54.05 9.98
C ASP A 45 34.92 52.59 9.59
N ILE A 46 33.75 52.33 8.99
CA ILE A 46 33.37 51.02 8.48
C ILE A 46 33.32 51.10 6.95
N TRP A 47 34.00 50.17 6.29
CA TRP A 47 34.01 50.07 4.85
C TRP A 47 33.23 48.83 4.39
N LEU A 48 32.31 48.99 3.44
CA LEU A 48 31.47 47.88 2.97
C LEU A 48 32.30 46.73 2.40
N GLN A 49 33.38 47.01 1.67
CA GLN A 49 34.29 46.01 1.13
C GLN A 49 34.99 45.16 2.20
N ASP A 50 35.20 45.71 3.39
CA ASP A 50 35.89 45.00 4.48
C ASP A 50 34.96 44.03 5.21
N ILE A 51 33.67 44.37 5.26
CA ILE A 51 32.64 43.54 5.90
C ILE A 51 31.94 42.60 4.90
N PHE A 52 31.91 42.91 3.60
CA PHE A 52 31.30 42.09 2.53
C PHE A 52 32.33 41.63 1.47
N ARG A 53 33.42 41.02 1.93
CA ARG A 53 34.60 40.67 1.13
C ARG A 53 34.35 39.80 -0.10
N THR A 54 33.29 39.00 -0.06
CA THR A 54 32.96 38.01 -1.09
C THR A 54 32.14 38.58 -2.24
N CYS A 55 31.40 39.68 -2.02
CA CYS A 55 30.47 40.23 -2.99
C CYS A 55 30.75 41.69 -3.38
N ILE A 56 31.58 42.42 -2.63
CA ILE A 56 31.90 43.81 -2.88
C ILE A 56 33.40 43.96 -3.16
N LYS A 57 33.74 44.64 -4.26
CA LYS A 57 35.11 45.06 -4.60
C LYS A 57 35.14 46.56 -4.88
N VAL A 58 36.30 47.17 -4.73
CA VAL A 58 36.54 48.57 -5.14
C VAL A 58 37.42 48.55 -6.38
N TYR A 59 37.03 49.30 -7.41
CA TYR A 59 37.85 49.55 -8.59
C TYR A 59 37.67 51.01 -8.99
N ASP A 60 38.77 51.73 -9.20
CA ASP A 60 38.78 53.15 -9.58
C ASP A 60 37.91 54.03 -8.64
N ASP A 61 38.11 53.85 -7.32
CA ASP A 61 37.37 54.53 -6.24
C ASP A 61 35.84 54.39 -6.28
N ARG A 62 35.34 53.38 -7.00
CA ARG A 62 33.92 53.03 -7.08
C ARG A 62 33.67 51.61 -6.60
N LEU A 63 32.58 51.44 -5.86
CA LEU A 63 32.08 50.12 -5.49
C LEU A 63 31.59 49.36 -6.71
N ILE A 64 32.16 48.18 -6.92
CA ILE A 64 31.68 47.17 -7.85
C ILE A 64 31.07 46.02 -7.04
N PHE A 65 29.78 45.83 -7.24
CA PHE A 65 29.07 44.64 -6.77
C PHE A 65 29.21 43.55 -7.84
N LYS A 66 29.34 42.29 -7.42
CA LYS A 66 29.36 41.15 -8.34
C LYS A 66 28.08 41.15 -9.21
N ASP A 67 28.19 40.78 -10.48
CA ASP A 67 27.07 40.82 -11.45
C ASP A 67 25.79 40.18 -10.91
N GLY A 68 24.65 40.85 -11.10
CA GLY A 68 23.31 40.38 -10.68
C GLY A 68 22.88 40.75 -9.26
N MET A 69 23.69 41.50 -8.50
CA MET A 69 23.42 41.85 -7.09
C MET A 69 22.72 43.20 -6.86
N PHE A 70 22.28 43.85 -7.94
CA PHE A 70 21.47 45.06 -7.88
C PHE A 70 19.97 44.70 -7.87
N GLU A 71 19.21 45.35 -6.98
CA GLU A 71 17.74 45.20 -6.79
C GLU A 71 17.22 43.82 -6.31
N GLN A 72 18.05 42.76 -6.31
CA GLN A 72 17.70 41.42 -5.82
C GLN A 72 18.25 41.15 -4.40
N CYS A 73 17.54 40.33 -3.62
CA CYS A 73 18.07 39.79 -2.37
C CYS A 73 19.04 38.63 -2.67
N PHE A 74 20.17 38.57 -1.96
CA PHE A 74 21.14 37.49 -2.10
C PHE A 74 21.76 37.10 -0.76
N GLU A 75 22.18 35.85 -0.62
CA GLU A 75 22.86 35.34 0.58
C GLU A 75 24.38 35.48 0.46
N THR A 76 25.04 35.95 1.52
CA THR A 76 26.50 36.09 1.59
C THR A 76 26.98 36.02 3.05
N SER A 77 28.29 36.13 3.28
CA SER A 77 28.89 36.23 4.61
C SER A 77 29.27 37.67 4.92
N ILE A 78 28.89 38.15 6.10
CA ILE A 78 29.37 39.42 6.65
C ILE A 78 30.45 39.17 7.70
N TYR A 79 31.48 40.00 7.72
CA TYR A 79 32.64 39.87 8.61
C TYR A 79 32.59 40.87 9.76
N ARG A 80 32.85 40.38 10.96
CA ARG A 80 33.03 41.17 12.17
C ARG A 80 34.43 41.74 12.26
N LYS A 81 34.63 42.74 13.12
CA LYS A 81 35.95 43.31 13.42
C LYS A 81 36.97 42.26 13.88
N ASN A 82 36.54 41.26 14.64
CA ASN A 82 37.37 40.16 15.11
C ASN A 82 37.67 39.09 14.04
N GLN A 83 37.38 39.36 12.77
CA GLN A 83 37.60 38.47 11.62
C GLN A 83 36.70 37.22 11.56
N THR A 84 35.78 37.02 12.51
CA THR A 84 34.73 36.00 12.38
C THR A 84 33.67 36.46 11.38
N CYS A 85 32.95 35.53 10.74
CA CYS A 85 31.85 35.87 9.84
C CYS A 85 30.59 35.09 10.19
N PHE A 86 29.46 35.56 9.66
CA PHE A 86 28.18 34.86 9.75
C PHE A 86 27.35 35.10 8.50
N PRO A 87 26.46 34.16 8.14
CA PRO A 87 25.64 34.28 6.94
C PRO A 87 24.55 35.34 7.13
N VAL A 88 24.35 36.13 6.08
CA VAL A 88 23.34 37.17 5.99
C VAL A 88 22.63 37.13 4.64
N GLU A 89 21.36 37.48 4.63
CA GLU A 89 20.64 37.87 3.42
C GLU A 89 20.77 39.38 3.25
N VAL A 90 21.23 39.82 2.07
CA VAL A 90 21.56 41.21 1.78
C VAL A 90 20.70 41.74 0.66
N ARG A 91 20.25 42.98 0.82
CA ARG A 91 19.60 43.76 -0.25
C ARG A 91 20.25 45.13 -0.33
N VAL A 92 20.65 45.51 -1.55
CA VAL A 92 21.26 46.80 -1.84
C VAL A 92 20.34 47.60 -2.76
N ALA A 93 20.10 48.87 -2.41
CA ALA A 93 19.36 49.81 -3.24
C ALA A 93 20.16 51.10 -3.39
N MET A 94 20.21 51.62 -4.62
CA MET A 94 20.87 52.89 -4.92
C MET A 94 19.93 54.05 -4.62
N LEU A 95 20.47 55.16 -4.13
CA LEU A 95 19.69 56.37 -3.85
C LEU A 95 19.99 57.43 -4.92
N SER A 96 19.03 58.33 -5.14
CA SER A 96 19.20 59.48 -6.03
C SER A 96 20.19 60.49 -5.43
N GLU A 97 20.92 61.22 -6.29
CA GLU A 97 22.02 62.11 -5.90
C GLU A 97 21.61 63.25 -4.97
N ASP A 98 20.32 63.61 -4.94
CA ASP A 98 19.72 64.63 -4.05
C ASP A 98 19.65 64.21 -2.58
N THR A 99 19.89 62.93 -2.26
CA THR A 99 19.85 62.40 -0.88
C THR A 99 21.17 62.56 -0.10
N GLY A 100 22.25 62.98 -0.77
CA GLY A 100 23.59 63.10 -0.17
C GLY A 100 24.26 61.77 0.19
N ARG A 101 23.71 60.64 -0.29
CA ARG A 101 24.18 59.26 -0.05
C ARG A 101 24.16 58.49 -1.36
N TYR A 102 25.05 57.51 -1.52
CA TYR A 102 25.16 56.73 -2.75
C TYR A 102 24.19 55.53 -2.76
N GLY A 103 23.99 54.87 -1.60
CA GLY A 103 23.06 53.76 -1.50
C GLY A 103 22.75 53.34 -0.06
N VAL A 104 21.79 52.42 0.06
CA VAL A 104 21.43 51.73 1.31
C VAL A 104 21.63 50.23 1.15
N CYS A 105 22.25 49.61 2.14
CA CYS A 105 22.42 48.17 2.25
C CYS A 105 21.70 47.69 3.51
N ARG A 106 20.80 46.70 3.36
CA ARG A 106 20.17 45.99 4.47
C ARG A 106 20.74 44.58 4.51
N ALA A 107 21.21 44.16 5.67
CA ALA A 107 21.68 42.80 5.92
C ALA A 107 20.91 42.18 7.10
N PHE A 108 20.29 41.04 6.84
CA PHE A 108 19.54 40.25 7.82
C PHE A 108 20.30 38.99 8.18
N SER A 109 20.53 38.75 9.47
CA SER A 109 21.22 37.55 9.95
C SER A 109 20.38 36.30 9.70
N ILE A 110 20.91 35.36 8.92
CA ILE A 110 20.24 34.08 8.61
C ILE A 110 20.87 32.90 9.37
N VAL A 111 21.61 33.17 10.45
CA VAL A 111 22.26 32.14 11.29
C VAL A 111 21.27 31.08 11.77
N GLN A 112 20.09 31.49 12.25
CA GLN A 112 19.07 30.57 12.73
C GLN A 112 18.47 29.72 11.61
N LYS A 113 18.26 30.30 10.41
CA LYS A 113 17.77 29.60 9.22
C LYS A 113 18.77 28.52 8.80
N VAL A 114 20.03 28.89 8.65
CA VAL A 114 21.10 27.96 8.23
C VAL A 114 21.33 26.86 9.27
N ASP A 115 21.29 27.17 10.57
CA ASP A 115 21.42 26.17 11.64
C ASP A 115 20.22 25.19 11.67
N ALA A 116 19.00 25.70 11.48
CA ALA A 116 17.80 24.85 11.39
C ALA A 116 17.83 23.94 10.16
N GLU A 117 18.19 24.47 8.99
CA GLU A 117 18.36 23.69 7.76
C GLU A 117 19.43 22.61 7.92
N ARG A 118 20.56 22.95 8.55
CA ARG A 118 21.64 22.01 8.84
C ARG A 118 21.22 20.90 9.80
N LYS A 119 20.56 21.24 10.91
CA LYS A 119 20.02 20.26 11.87
C LYS A 119 19.01 19.32 11.21
N LEU A 120 18.16 19.88 10.36
CA LEU A 120 17.17 19.10 9.61
C LEU A 120 17.82 18.19 8.56
N ALA A 121 18.89 18.65 7.90
CA ALA A 121 19.69 17.82 7.00
C ALA A 121 20.37 16.66 7.74
N TYR A 122 21.04 16.94 8.86
CA TYR A 122 21.68 15.90 9.69
C TYR A 122 20.66 14.88 10.22
N ALA A 123 19.53 15.34 10.75
CA ALA A 123 18.49 14.43 11.24
C ALA A 123 17.91 13.55 10.11
N ARG A 124 17.79 14.09 8.89
CA ARG A 124 17.37 13.30 7.71
C ARG A 124 18.41 12.26 7.33
N GLU A 125 19.69 12.61 7.34
CA GLU A 125 20.79 11.70 7.02
C GLU A 125 20.88 10.56 8.02
N GLU A 126 20.80 10.85 9.32
CA GLU A 126 20.79 9.84 10.40
C GLU A 126 19.60 8.86 10.24
N ILE A 127 18.40 9.38 9.96
CA ILE A 127 17.22 8.54 9.68
C ILE A 127 17.43 7.67 8.43
N GLN A 128 18.08 8.20 7.38
CA GLN A 128 18.35 7.44 6.16
C GLN A 128 19.37 6.32 6.40
N GLU A 129 20.44 6.57 7.15
CA GLU A 129 21.43 5.56 7.51
C GLU A 129 20.80 4.43 8.33
N VAL A 130 20.04 4.76 9.39
CA VAL A 130 19.34 3.76 10.22
C VAL A 130 18.38 2.91 9.39
N ASN A 131 17.62 3.53 8.46
CA ASN A 131 16.72 2.80 7.57
C ASN A 131 17.47 1.88 6.62
N LYS A 132 18.62 2.31 6.09
CA LYS A 132 19.44 1.50 5.19
C LYS A 132 19.98 0.25 5.90
N GLU A 133 20.58 0.43 7.08
CA GLU A 133 21.09 -0.69 7.89
C GLU A 133 19.97 -1.67 8.27
N ARG A 134 18.81 -1.15 8.69
CA ARG A 134 17.62 -1.97 8.98
C ARG A 134 17.19 -2.81 7.77
N ASN A 135 17.13 -2.20 6.59
CA ASN A 135 16.67 -2.87 5.38
C ASN A 135 17.66 -3.94 4.92
N GLU A 136 18.97 -3.69 5.03
CA GLU A 136 20.03 -4.67 4.75
C GLU A 136 19.99 -5.84 5.73
N MET A 137 19.79 -5.57 7.02
CA MET A 137 19.61 -6.61 8.04
C MET A 137 18.41 -7.52 7.72
N VAL A 138 17.25 -6.93 7.36
CA VAL A 138 16.06 -7.70 7.00
C VAL A 138 16.31 -8.56 5.76
N ALA A 139 16.98 -8.03 4.73
CA ALA A 139 17.29 -8.79 3.52
C ALA A 139 18.19 -9.99 3.82
N ASN A 140 19.23 -9.80 4.64
CA ASN A 140 20.15 -10.87 5.04
C ASN A 140 19.44 -11.93 5.87
N VAL A 141 18.68 -11.55 6.90
CA VAL A 141 17.92 -12.49 7.74
C VAL A 141 16.93 -13.29 6.90
N THR A 142 16.27 -12.65 5.93
CA THR A 142 15.35 -13.32 5.00
C THR A 142 16.06 -14.42 4.21
N HIS A 143 17.26 -14.15 3.68
CA HIS A 143 18.04 -15.13 2.93
C HIS A 143 18.47 -16.33 3.80
N GLU A 144 18.93 -16.05 5.01
CA GLU A 144 19.37 -17.07 5.97
C GLU A 144 18.20 -17.92 6.50
N LEU A 145 16.98 -17.37 6.55
CA LEU A 145 15.77 -18.13 6.88
C LEU A 145 15.25 -18.95 5.69
N ARG A 146 15.34 -18.41 4.47
CA ARG A 146 14.82 -19.08 3.26
C ARG A 146 15.53 -20.41 2.99
N THR A 147 16.85 -20.44 3.14
CA THR A 147 17.68 -21.61 2.82
C THR A 147 17.30 -22.88 3.61
N PRO A 148 17.24 -22.86 4.96
CA PRO A 148 16.83 -24.03 5.74
C PRO A 148 15.37 -24.42 5.50
N VAL A 149 14.46 -23.45 5.32
CA VAL A 149 13.04 -23.73 5.05
C VAL A 149 12.86 -24.44 3.70
N ASN A 150 13.55 -24.00 2.66
CA ASN A 150 13.55 -24.68 1.36
C ASN A 150 14.15 -26.09 1.45
N GLY A 151 15.17 -26.29 2.29
CA GLY A 151 15.74 -27.61 2.56
C GLY A 151 14.73 -28.56 3.22
N VAL A 152 14.03 -28.10 4.26
CA VAL A 152 12.97 -28.90 4.92
C VAL A 152 11.81 -29.18 3.96
N MET A 153 11.39 -28.19 3.17
CA MET A 153 10.33 -28.35 2.17
C MET A 153 10.71 -29.40 1.12
N GLY A 154 11.93 -29.35 0.59
CA GLY A 154 12.40 -30.34 -0.38
C GLY A 154 12.45 -31.76 0.19
N LEU A 155 12.88 -31.91 1.45
CA LEU A 155 12.86 -33.21 2.14
C LEU A 155 11.44 -33.72 2.36
N ALA A 156 10.50 -32.85 2.74
CA ALA A 156 9.10 -33.20 2.90
C ALA A 156 8.49 -33.64 1.56
N GLN A 157 8.74 -32.91 0.48
CA GLN A 157 8.28 -33.25 -0.86
C GLN A 157 8.83 -34.60 -1.33
N ASN A 158 10.13 -34.87 -1.10
CA ASN A 158 10.72 -36.18 -1.39
C ASN A 158 10.05 -37.31 -0.60
N LEU A 159 9.71 -37.09 0.68
CA LEU A 159 9.01 -38.08 1.49
C LEU A 159 7.60 -38.36 0.95
N LEU A 160 6.88 -37.36 0.43
CA LEU A 160 5.56 -37.53 -0.19
C LEU A 160 5.58 -38.41 -1.44
N GLU A 161 6.74 -38.55 -2.10
CA GLU A 161 6.94 -39.45 -3.24
C GLU A 161 7.23 -40.90 -2.83
N THR A 162 7.40 -41.18 -1.53
CA THR A 162 7.65 -42.53 -0.99
C THR A 162 6.37 -43.21 -0.48
N GLU A 163 6.45 -44.51 -0.19
CA GLU A 163 5.36 -45.23 0.48
C GLU A 163 5.22 -44.76 1.95
N LEU A 164 4.17 -44.00 2.22
CA LEU A 164 3.80 -43.50 3.54
C LEU A 164 2.46 -44.11 3.98
N SER A 165 2.31 -44.39 5.27
CA SER A 165 0.98 -44.63 5.85
C SER A 165 0.13 -43.35 5.82
N ALA A 166 -1.20 -43.47 5.88
CA ALA A 166 -2.11 -42.31 5.80
C ALA A 166 -1.76 -41.20 6.82
N SER A 167 -1.50 -41.58 8.08
CA SER A 167 -1.13 -40.63 9.14
C SER A 167 0.25 -39.98 8.92
N GLN A 168 1.21 -40.71 8.36
CA GLN A 168 2.52 -40.14 8.00
C GLN A 168 2.38 -39.17 6.83
N ARG A 169 1.57 -39.51 5.82
CA ARG A 169 1.32 -38.65 4.66
C ARG A 169 0.70 -37.33 5.09
N GLU A 170 -0.35 -37.38 5.89
CA GLU A 170 -1.00 -36.18 6.46
C GLU A 170 0.00 -35.30 7.22
N THR A 171 0.87 -35.92 8.03
CA THR A 171 1.90 -35.19 8.77
C THR A 171 2.90 -34.50 7.84
N VAL A 172 3.35 -35.17 6.78
CA VAL A 172 4.31 -34.61 5.82
C VAL A 172 3.66 -33.52 4.95
N GLU A 173 2.40 -33.69 4.55
CA GLU A 173 1.61 -32.66 3.86
C GLU A 173 1.46 -31.40 4.72
N LEU A 174 1.25 -31.56 6.03
CA LEU A 174 1.23 -30.44 6.98
C LEU A 174 2.58 -29.73 7.08
N ILE A 175 3.70 -30.46 7.07
CA ILE A 175 5.05 -29.87 7.07
C ILE A 175 5.28 -29.06 5.80
N ASP A 176 4.98 -29.62 4.62
CA ASP A 176 5.11 -28.92 3.33
C ASP A 176 4.25 -27.64 3.31
N HIS A 177 3.01 -27.72 3.81
CA HIS A 177 2.14 -26.55 3.94
C HIS A 177 2.74 -25.48 4.86
N CYS A 178 3.27 -25.86 6.02
CA CYS A 178 3.93 -24.93 6.94
C CYS A 178 5.16 -24.26 6.29
N CYS A 179 5.97 -25.00 5.54
CA CYS A 179 7.12 -24.45 4.84
C CYS A 179 6.70 -23.45 3.75
N LYS A 180 5.68 -23.77 2.94
CA LYS A 180 5.13 -22.86 1.93
C LYS A 180 4.63 -21.55 2.55
N ASN A 181 3.86 -21.64 3.64
CA ASN A 181 3.40 -20.46 4.38
C ASN A 181 4.58 -19.63 4.92
N MET A 182 5.63 -20.27 5.45
CA MET A 182 6.81 -19.57 5.95
C MET A 182 7.58 -18.86 4.82
N ILE A 183 7.72 -19.48 3.65
CA ILE A 183 8.33 -18.86 2.47
C ILE A 183 7.52 -17.63 2.04
N GLU A 184 6.19 -17.71 2.06
CA GLU A 184 5.32 -16.57 1.75
C GLU A 184 5.53 -15.41 2.74
N ILE A 185 5.59 -15.69 4.04
CA ILE A 185 5.88 -14.69 5.09
C ILE A 185 7.24 -14.03 4.84
N ILE A 186 8.27 -14.83 4.58
CA ILE A 186 9.64 -14.40 4.28
C ILE A 186 9.64 -13.47 3.06
N ASN A 187 8.94 -13.86 1.98
CA ASN A 187 8.84 -13.05 0.76
C ASN A 187 8.11 -11.73 1.01
N ASN A 188 7.00 -11.74 1.77
CA ASN A 188 6.28 -10.53 2.14
C ASN A 188 7.15 -9.55 2.96
N ILE A 189 7.97 -10.06 3.88
CA ILE A 189 8.91 -9.23 4.65
C ILE A 189 9.98 -8.60 3.75
N LEU A 190 10.50 -9.36 2.79
CA LEU A 190 11.50 -8.87 1.83
C LEU A 190 10.92 -7.83 0.88
N ASP A 191 9.72 -8.05 0.36
CA ASP A 191 9.02 -7.09 -0.49
C ASP A 191 8.73 -5.80 0.30
N PHE A 192 8.27 -5.91 1.55
CA PHE A 192 8.13 -4.76 2.44
C PHE A 192 9.45 -3.99 2.65
N SER A 193 10.56 -4.69 2.90
CA SER A 193 11.88 -4.06 3.05
C SER A 193 12.32 -3.33 1.76
N LYS A 194 12.12 -3.94 0.59
CA LYS A 194 12.43 -3.31 -0.71
C LYS A 194 11.58 -2.08 -0.98
N LEU A 195 10.29 -2.13 -0.65
CA LEU A 195 9.37 -0.99 -0.75
C LEU A 195 9.81 0.16 0.16
N GLN A 196 10.13 -0.12 1.43
CA GLN A 196 10.63 0.89 2.38
C GLN A 196 11.96 1.52 1.95
N ALA A 197 12.79 0.79 1.20
CA ALA A 197 14.06 1.28 0.70
C ALA A 197 13.96 2.07 -0.62
N ASN A 198 12.75 2.23 -1.20
CA ASN A 198 12.56 2.68 -2.59
C ASN A 198 13.42 1.89 -3.61
N LYS A 199 13.76 0.63 -3.30
CA LYS A 199 14.58 -0.26 -4.14
C LYS A 199 13.73 -1.19 -5.00
N PHE A 200 12.42 -1.04 -4.96
CA PHE A 200 11.48 -1.82 -5.73
C PHE A 200 11.34 -1.18 -7.12
N THR A 201 11.43 -1.96 -8.18
CA THR A 201 11.33 -1.49 -9.57
C THR A 201 10.24 -2.28 -10.28
N ILE A 202 9.36 -1.58 -11.00
CA ILE A 202 8.35 -2.19 -11.89
C ILE A 202 9.06 -2.57 -13.19
N GLU A 203 8.95 -3.84 -13.59
CA GLU A 203 9.52 -4.33 -14.84
C GLU A 203 8.43 -4.42 -15.92
N ASN A 204 8.37 -3.40 -16.78
CA ASN A 204 7.43 -3.39 -17.90
C ASN A 204 7.89 -4.36 -18.99
N ARG A 205 7.10 -5.40 -19.22
CA ARG A 205 7.29 -6.39 -20.28
C ARG A 205 5.95 -6.65 -20.98
N GLU A 206 6.02 -7.01 -22.25
CA GLU A 206 4.84 -7.48 -22.97
C GLU A 206 4.40 -8.85 -22.43
N PHE A 207 3.10 -9.00 -22.15
CA PHE A 207 2.49 -10.27 -21.75
C PHE A 207 1.05 -10.40 -22.30
N SER A 208 0.50 -11.62 -22.22
CA SER A 208 -0.90 -11.91 -22.53
C SER A 208 -1.74 -11.82 -21.24
N PHE A 209 -2.67 -10.88 -21.21
CA PHE A 209 -3.52 -10.61 -20.07
C PHE A 209 -4.50 -11.74 -19.79
N HIS A 210 -5.11 -12.32 -20.83
CA HIS A 210 -6.03 -13.46 -20.65
C HIS A 210 -5.27 -14.68 -20.14
N GLN A 211 -4.06 -14.96 -20.61
CA GLN A 211 -3.24 -16.06 -20.07
C GLN A 211 -2.86 -15.83 -18.60
N MET A 212 -2.56 -14.59 -18.22
CA MET A 212 -2.28 -14.23 -16.83
C MET A 212 -3.52 -14.45 -15.94
N MET A 213 -4.70 -13.99 -16.37
CA MET A 213 -5.96 -14.20 -15.67
C MET A 213 -6.32 -15.69 -15.59
N ASP A 214 -6.19 -16.45 -16.68
CA ASP A 214 -6.44 -17.90 -16.71
C ASP A 214 -5.55 -18.64 -15.71
N LYS A 215 -4.25 -18.30 -15.67
CA LYS A 215 -3.31 -18.90 -14.73
C LYS A 215 -3.68 -18.54 -13.29
N LEU A 216 -4.06 -17.29 -13.04
CA LEU A 216 -4.51 -16.82 -11.73
C LEU A 216 -5.72 -17.62 -11.25
N ILE A 217 -6.75 -17.78 -12.09
CA ILE A 217 -7.95 -18.53 -11.76
C ILE A 217 -7.63 -20.00 -11.50
N ARG A 218 -6.94 -20.67 -12.44
CA ARG A 218 -6.54 -22.10 -12.31
C ARG A 218 -5.72 -22.37 -11.04
N THR A 219 -4.88 -21.43 -10.62
CA THR A 219 -4.06 -21.59 -9.42
C THR A 219 -4.89 -21.49 -8.14
N ASN A 220 -5.92 -20.64 -8.12
CA ASN A 220 -6.75 -20.41 -6.92
C ASN A 220 -7.99 -21.31 -6.85
N GLN A 221 -8.44 -21.86 -7.97
CA GLN A 221 -9.61 -22.74 -8.12
C GLN A 221 -9.66 -23.86 -7.06
N PRO A 222 -8.58 -24.65 -6.81
CA PRO A 222 -8.67 -25.76 -5.86
C PRO A 222 -8.96 -25.30 -4.42
N SER A 223 -8.44 -24.13 -4.03
CA SER A 223 -8.66 -23.57 -2.69
C SER A 223 -10.09 -23.04 -2.51
N VAL A 224 -10.67 -22.47 -3.57
CA VAL A 224 -12.06 -22.02 -3.62
C VAL A 224 -13.01 -23.23 -3.53
N GLU A 225 -12.78 -24.24 -4.38
CA GLU A 225 -13.60 -25.46 -4.45
C GLU A 225 -13.53 -26.27 -3.17
N ALA A 226 -12.36 -26.34 -2.52
CA ALA A 226 -12.19 -27.00 -1.23
C ALA A 226 -13.07 -26.39 -0.13
N LYS A 227 -13.43 -25.11 -0.23
CA LYS A 227 -14.39 -24.42 0.65
C LYS A 227 -15.84 -24.46 0.14
N GLY A 228 -16.08 -25.02 -1.05
CA GLY A 228 -17.40 -25.03 -1.68
C GLY A 228 -17.89 -23.65 -2.14
N LEU A 229 -16.98 -22.70 -2.38
CA LEU A 229 -17.29 -21.36 -2.88
C LEU A 229 -17.41 -21.36 -4.42
N LYS A 230 -18.11 -20.38 -4.98
CA LYS A 230 -18.09 -20.08 -6.43
C LYS A 230 -17.00 -19.02 -6.73
N LEU A 231 -16.23 -19.18 -7.81
CA LEU A 231 -15.31 -18.16 -8.32
C LEU A 231 -15.74 -17.74 -9.72
N ILE A 232 -16.06 -16.46 -9.88
CA ILE A 232 -16.54 -15.87 -11.13
C ILE A 232 -15.52 -14.83 -11.59
N CYS A 233 -15.14 -14.85 -12.87
CA CYS A 233 -14.21 -13.90 -13.45
C CYS A 233 -14.80 -13.30 -14.72
N ASN A 234 -15.02 -11.98 -14.69
CA ASN A 234 -15.58 -11.20 -15.79
C ASN A 234 -14.52 -10.17 -16.22
N VAL A 235 -14.05 -10.30 -17.46
CA VAL A 235 -13.13 -9.35 -18.09
C VAL A 235 -13.89 -8.65 -19.20
N SER A 236 -13.79 -7.34 -19.30
CA SER A 236 -14.45 -6.58 -20.37
C SER A 236 -13.79 -6.85 -21.72
N ASP A 237 -14.62 -7.05 -22.75
CA ASP A 237 -14.19 -7.37 -24.12
C ASP A 237 -13.34 -6.25 -24.78
N ASP A 238 -13.36 -5.05 -24.21
CA ASP A 238 -12.62 -3.89 -24.73
C ASP A 238 -11.16 -3.81 -24.22
N ILE A 239 -10.73 -4.81 -23.43
CA ILE A 239 -9.37 -4.97 -22.93
C ILE A 239 -8.56 -5.80 -23.93
N PRO A 240 -7.51 -5.24 -24.57
CA PRO A 240 -6.65 -6.00 -25.47
C PRO A 240 -5.88 -7.10 -24.71
N ASP A 241 -5.70 -8.26 -25.35
CA ASP A 241 -4.94 -9.36 -24.73
C ASP A 241 -3.46 -8.99 -24.53
N ARG A 242 -2.86 -8.28 -25.49
CA ARG A 242 -1.45 -7.90 -25.44
C ARG A 242 -1.28 -6.52 -24.83
N MET A 243 -0.53 -6.43 -23.75
CA MET A 243 -0.21 -5.17 -23.06
C MET A 243 1.19 -5.23 -22.44
N ILE A 244 1.74 -4.06 -22.15
CA ILE A 244 3.06 -3.91 -21.51
C ILE A 244 2.85 -3.40 -20.08
N SER A 245 3.23 -4.24 -19.11
CA SER A 245 3.23 -3.92 -17.67
C SER A 245 4.08 -4.97 -16.92
N ASP A 246 3.99 -4.99 -15.59
CA ASP A 246 4.64 -6.00 -14.76
C ASP A 246 3.64 -7.10 -14.36
N GLU A 247 3.57 -8.16 -15.19
CA GLU A 247 2.70 -9.33 -15.00
C GLU A 247 2.84 -9.93 -13.59
N LEU A 248 4.08 -10.01 -13.08
CA LEU A 248 4.37 -10.62 -11.79
C LEU A 248 3.74 -9.81 -10.66
N ARG A 249 3.77 -8.47 -10.73
CA ARG A 249 3.20 -7.60 -9.70
C ARG A 249 1.69 -7.52 -9.78
N LEU A 250 1.11 -7.51 -10.98
CA LEU A 250 -0.35 -7.65 -11.14
C LEU A 250 -0.84 -8.97 -10.54
N THR A 251 -0.18 -10.07 -10.87
CA THR A 251 -0.47 -11.40 -10.33
C THR A 251 -0.33 -11.41 -8.80
N GLN A 252 0.69 -10.73 -8.26
CA GLN A 252 0.90 -10.61 -6.81
C GLN A 252 -0.22 -9.80 -6.12
N ILE A 253 -0.67 -8.69 -6.72
CA ILE A 253 -1.79 -7.90 -6.20
C ILE A 253 -3.05 -8.76 -6.15
N LEU A 254 -3.39 -9.40 -7.27
CA LEU A 254 -4.60 -10.20 -7.39
C LEU A 254 -4.59 -11.42 -6.46
N ASN A 255 -3.46 -12.13 -6.34
CA ASN A 255 -3.34 -13.25 -5.40
C ASN A 255 -3.49 -12.82 -3.94
N ASN A 256 -3.01 -11.64 -3.54
CA ASN A 256 -3.21 -11.13 -2.19
C ASN A 256 -4.68 -10.82 -1.91
N LEU A 257 -5.40 -10.25 -2.87
CA LEU A 257 -6.82 -9.96 -2.71
C LEU A 257 -7.66 -11.23 -2.75
N LEU A 258 -7.39 -12.15 -3.68
CA LEU A 258 -8.09 -13.44 -3.77
C LEU A 258 -7.87 -14.32 -2.56
N SER A 259 -6.63 -14.41 -2.05
CA SER A 259 -6.36 -15.23 -0.86
C SER A 259 -7.09 -14.68 0.36
N ASN A 260 -7.20 -13.35 0.50
CA ASN A 260 -8.04 -12.71 1.52
C ASN A 260 -9.52 -13.03 1.31
N ALA A 261 -10.05 -12.90 0.09
CA ALA A 261 -11.44 -13.23 -0.23
C ALA A 261 -11.77 -14.70 0.10
N VAL A 262 -10.92 -15.65 -0.30
CA VAL A 262 -11.04 -17.07 0.03
C VAL A 262 -10.97 -17.29 1.53
N LYS A 263 -10.05 -16.63 2.23
CA LYS A 263 -9.86 -16.76 3.67
C LYS A 263 -11.09 -16.30 4.46
N PHE A 264 -11.68 -15.17 4.10
CA PHE A 264 -12.76 -14.52 4.85
C PHE A 264 -14.17 -14.86 4.36
N THR A 265 -14.30 -15.57 3.24
CA THR A 265 -15.56 -16.13 2.76
C THR A 265 -15.68 -17.59 3.19
N SER A 266 -16.78 -17.93 3.85
CA SER A 266 -17.08 -19.31 4.26
C SER A 266 -18.21 -19.92 3.44
N VAL A 267 -19.11 -19.08 2.91
CA VAL A 267 -20.20 -19.45 2.02
C VAL A 267 -20.43 -18.34 1.00
N GLY A 268 -20.87 -18.71 -0.20
CA GLY A 268 -21.23 -17.78 -1.27
C GLY A 268 -20.17 -17.78 -2.38
N GLN A 269 -19.79 -16.58 -2.82
CA GLN A 269 -18.99 -16.42 -4.03
C GLN A 269 -17.93 -15.35 -3.92
N ILE A 270 -16.94 -15.48 -4.81
CA ILE A 270 -15.90 -14.50 -5.04
C ILE A 270 -15.98 -14.11 -6.52
N VAL A 271 -16.08 -12.82 -6.79
CA VAL A 271 -16.18 -12.28 -8.14
C VAL A 271 -14.98 -11.39 -8.43
N ILE A 272 -14.32 -11.63 -9.55
CA ILE A 272 -13.32 -10.74 -10.12
C ILE A 272 -13.95 -10.03 -11.32
N LYS A 273 -13.96 -8.69 -11.29
CA LYS A 273 -14.37 -7.88 -12.44
C LYS A 273 -13.19 -7.03 -12.90
N VAL A 274 -12.94 -7.00 -14.20
CA VAL A 274 -11.92 -6.14 -14.81
C VAL A 274 -12.56 -5.33 -15.93
N ILE A 275 -12.41 -4.02 -15.86
CA ILE A 275 -12.93 -3.08 -16.86
C ILE A 275 -11.83 -2.12 -17.30
N LYS A 276 -11.88 -1.65 -18.55
CA LYS A 276 -11.08 -0.52 -18.99
C LYS A 276 -11.76 0.78 -18.55
N SER A 277 -11.19 1.48 -17.58
CA SER A 277 -11.78 2.72 -17.03
C SER A 277 -11.45 3.95 -17.88
N MET A 278 -10.24 4.01 -18.43
CA MET A 278 -9.79 5.11 -19.28
C MET A 278 -8.91 4.59 -20.43
N ASP A 279 -9.02 5.26 -21.56
CA ASP A 279 -8.29 4.90 -22.77
C ASP A 279 -7.51 6.13 -23.28
N PHE A 280 -6.18 6.05 -23.27
CA PHE A 280 -5.27 7.11 -23.74
C PHE A 280 -4.58 6.69 -25.05
N ALA A 281 -3.80 7.57 -25.66
CA ALA A 281 -3.13 7.26 -26.93
C ALA A 281 -2.18 6.05 -26.83
N GLU A 282 -1.28 6.06 -25.84
CA GLU A 282 -0.22 5.06 -25.66
C GLU A 282 -0.43 4.16 -24.43
N GLU A 283 -1.39 4.52 -23.57
CA GLU A 283 -1.65 3.86 -22.30
C GLU A 283 -3.16 3.64 -22.13
N MET A 284 -3.53 2.75 -21.23
CA MET A 284 -4.90 2.60 -20.75
C MET A 284 -4.90 2.36 -19.25
N GLU A 285 -5.99 2.73 -18.60
CA GLU A 285 -6.22 2.43 -17.19
C GLU A 285 -7.16 1.22 -17.10
N LEU A 286 -6.72 0.21 -16.38
CA LEU A 286 -7.53 -0.96 -16.03
C LEU A 286 -7.98 -0.81 -14.59
N PHE A 287 -9.27 -1.05 -14.35
CA PHE A 287 -9.89 -1.05 -13.04
C PHE A 287 -10.35 -2.46 -12.67
N PHE A 288 -9.90 -2.92 -11.52
CA PHE A 288 -10.13 -4.26 -11.01
C PHE A 288 -11.00 -4.18 -9.76
N MET A 289 -11.91 -5.13 -9.63
CA MET A 289 -12.71 -5.34 -8.42
C MET A 289 -12.62 -6.80 -8.02
N VAL A 290 -12.29 -7.06 -6.76
CA VAL A 290 -12.38 -8.38 -6.12
C VAL A 290 -13.45 -8.27 -5.04
N ILE A 291 -14.58 -8.93 -5.30
CA ILE A 291 -15.79 -8.87 -4.49
C ILE A 291 -15.96 -10.21 -3.79
N ASP A 292 -16.11 -10.19 -2.47
CA ASP A 292 -16.34 -11.36 -1.65
C ASP A 292 -17.65 -11.23 -0.87
N SER A 293 -18.38 -12.33 -0.69
CA SER A 293 -19.59 -12.39 0.16
C SER A 293 -19.28 -12.81 1.60
N GLY A 294 -18.07 -12.51 2.08
CA GLY A 294 -17.56 -12.98 3.37
C GLY A 294 -18.06 -12.18 4.57
N ILE A 295 -17.30 -12.26 5.67
CA ILE A 295 -17.67 -11.64 6.95
C ILE A 295 -17.75 -10.11 6.92
N GLY A 296 -17.21 -9.46 5.89
CA GLY A 296 -17.08 -8.01 5.78
C GLY A 296 -16.21 -7.37 6.88
N ILE A 297 -16.07 -6.05 6.80
CA ILE A 297 -15.18 -5.25 7.63
C ILE A 297 -16.01 -4.12 8.27
N SER A 298 -15.70 -3.79 9.52
CA SER A 298 -16.37 -2.68 10.22
C SER A 298 -15.70 -1.34 9.89
N ASP A 299 -16.45 -0.24 9.94
CA ASP A 299 -15.94 1.11 9.67
C ASP A 299 -14.73 1.46 10.56
N ASP A 300 -14.76 1.05 11.84
CA ASP A 300 -13.68 1.28 12.82
C ASP A 300 -12.34 0.61 12.44
N ASP A 301 -12.39 -0.36 11.53
CA ASP A 301 -11.24 -1.15 11.11
C ASP A 301 -10.75 -0.81 9.70
N MET A 302 -11.51 -0.07 8.91
CA MET A 302 -11.13 0.37 7.56
C MET A 302 -9.81 1.15 7.55
N ASP A 303 -9.63 2.08 8.49
CA ASP A 303 -8.42 2.90 8.64
C ASP A 303 -7.16 2.10 8.97
N LYS A 304 -7.31 0.84 9.36
CA LYS A 304 -6.24 -0.04 9.80
C LYS A 304 -5.80 -1.01 8.71
N LEU A 305 -6.60 -1.25 7.66
CA LEU A 305 -6.35 -2.32 6.68
C LEU A 305 -5.05 -2.18 5.91
N PHE A 306 -4.68 -0.95 5.54
CA PHE A 306 -3.49 -0.68 4.74
C PHE A 306 -2.26 -0.32 5.58
N LYS A 307 -2.35 -0.35 6.91
CA LYS A 307 -1.22 -0.09 7.81
C LYS A 307 -0.36 -1.34 7.93
N SER A 308 0.95 -1.19 7.86
CA SER A 308 1.89 -2.31 7.99
C SER A 308 1.76 -2.98 9.36
N PHE A 309 1.76 -4.32 9.40
CA PHE A 309 1.63 -5.13 10.61
C PHE A 309 0.31 -4.93 11.37
N SER A 310 -0.68 -4.33 10.72
CA SER A 310 -2.00 -4.12 11.30
C SER A 310 -2.89 -5.34 11.07
N GLN A 311 -3.60 -5.76 12.12
CA GLN A 311 -4.55 -6.86 12.07
C GLN A 311 -5.82 -6.48 12.82
N VAL A 312 -6.96 -6.72 12.18
CA VAL A 312 -8.26 -6.22 12.64
C VAL A 312 -8.80 -6.99 13.86
N ASP A 313 -8.49 -8.28 14.02
CA ASP A 313 -9.01 -9.06 15.16
C ASP A 313 -8.08 -10.22 15.58
N ALA A 314 -7.73 -10.27 16.88
CA ALA A 314 -6.90 -11.32 17.47
C ALA A 314 -7.57 -12.71 17.48
N SER A 315 -8.90 -12.79 17.40
CA SER A 315 -9.65 -14.04 17.34
C SER A 315 -9.63 -14.67 15.93
N ILE A 316 -9.64 -13.83 14.89
CA ILE A 316 -9.51 -14.21 13.48
C ILE A 316 -8.06 -14.61 13.16
N THR A 317 -7.07 -13.87 13.70
CA THR A 317 -5.63 -14.21 13.55
C THR A 317 -5.31 -15.60 14.11
N ARG A 318 -5.92 -16.02 15.23
CA ARG A 318 -5.71 -17.38 15.76
C ARG A 318 -6.27 -18.49 14.87
N ARG A 319 -7.31 -18.21 14.07
CA ARG A 319 -7.94 -19.19 13.19
C ARG A 319 -7.30 -19.27 11.81
N PHE A 320 -6.82 -18.15 11.27
CA PHE A 320 -6.42 -18.06 9.86
C PHE A 320 -5.05 -17.40 9.62
N GLY A 321 -4.31 -17.03 10.67
CA GLY A 321 -2.95 -16.47 10.57
C GLY A 321 -2.87 -15.17 9.76
N GLY A 322 -1.65 -14.74 9.41
CA GLY A 322 -1.38 -13.60 8.54
C GLY A 322 -0.28 -12.67 9.06
N THR A 323 0.44 -11.99 8.17
CA THR A 323 1.52 -11.06 8.53
C THR A 323 1.02 -9.62 8.72
N GLY A 324 -0.18 -9.29 8.23
CA GLY A 324 -0.65 -7.90 8.15
C GLY A 324 0.13 -7.06 7.13
N LEU A 325 0.91 -7.69 6.24
CA LEU A 325 1.70 -7.00 5.22
C LEU A 325 1.06 -7.01 3.83
N GLY A 326 0.24 -8.02 3.51
CA GLY A 326 -0.30 -8.23 2.15
C GLY A 326 -1.02 -7.00 1.58
N LEU A 327 -1.98 -6.41 2.32
CA LEU A 327 -2.70 -5.22 1.84
C LEU A 327 -1.81 -3.98 1.76
N ASN A 328 -0.83 -3.83 2.64
CA ASN A 328 0.14 -2.75 2.54
C ASN A 328 1.04 -2.89 1.31
N ILE A 329 1.45 -4.12 0.97
CA ILE A 329 2.18 -4.42 -0.26
C ILE A 329 1.30 -4.10 -1.48
N VAL A 330 0.04 -4.54 -1.50
CA VAL A 330 -0.92 -4.20 -2.57
C VAL A 330 -1.00 -2.70 -2.80
N LYS A 331 -1.20 -1.91 -1.73
CA LYS A 331 -1.29 -0.45 -1.84
C LYS A 331 -0.04 0.20 -2.42
N ASN A 332 1.14 -0.26 -2.03
CA ASN A 332 2.37 0.29 -2.57
C ASN A 332 2.60 -0.13 -4.02
N LEU A 333 2.36 -1.39 -4.37
CA LEU A 333 2.48 -1.88 -5.75
C LEU A 333 1.54 -1.13 -6.69
N VAL A 334 0.27 -0.99 -6.32
CA VAL A 334 -0.73 -0.25 -7.11
C VAL A 334 -0.29 1.20 -7.34
N ARG A 335 0.22 1.88 -6.31
CA ARG A 335 0.76 3.24 -6.45
C ARG A 335 1.97 3.32 -7.37
N MET A 336 2.87 2.35 -7.29
CA MET A 336 4.02 2.27 -8.19
C MET A 336 3.62 2.00 -9.64
N MET A 337 2.48 1.34 -9.85
CA MET A 337 1.86 1.10 -11.15
C MET A 337 0.92 2.23 -11.59
N GLY A 338 0.96 3.39 -10.92
CA GLY A 338 0.27 4.60 -11.33
C GLY A 338 -1.23 4.66 -11.02
N GLY A 339 -1.74 3.82 -10.12
CA GLY A 339 -3.14 3.83 -9.70
C GLY A 339 -3.34 3.97 -8.19
N ASP A 340 -4.56 3.68 -7.73
CA ASP A 340 -4.92 3.69 -6.31
C ASP A 340 -5.78 2.47 -5.93
N VAL A 341 -5.84 2.17 -4.63
CA VAL A 341 -6.61 1.04 -4.08
C VAL A 341 -7.61 1.53 -3.03
N ASN A 342 -8.85 1.05 -3.14
CA ASN A 342 -9.96 1.36 -2.26
C ASN A 342 -10.64 0.08 -1.78
N VAL A 343 -11.45 0.23 -0.73
CA VAL A 343 -12.23 -0.85 -0.14
C VAL A 343 -13.59 -0.33 0.30
N GLU A 344 -14.63 -1.06 -0.08
CA GLU A 344 -16.00 -0.85 0.36
C GLU A 344 -16.46 -2.14 1.03
N SER A 345 -16.94 -2.07 2.27
CA SER A 345 -17.34 -3.28 2.99
C SER A 345 -18.32 -2.93 4.11
N GLU A 346 -19.23 -3.85 4.38
CA GLU A 346 -20.12 -3.79 5.53
C GLU A 346 -20.06 -5.13 6.27
N LYS A 347 -19.96 -5.08 7.60
CA LYS A 347 -19.88 -6.28 8.43
C LYS A 347 -21.09 -7.20 8.18
N GLY A 348 -20.80 -8.42 7.76
CA GLY A 348 -21.76 -9.47 7.45
C GLY A 348 -22.28 -9.49 6.01
N LYS A 349 -21.88 -8.53 5.16
CA LYS A 349 -22.31 -8.45 3.74
C LYS A 349 -21.16 -8.66 2.75
N GLY A 350 -19.94 -8.88 3.25
CA GLY A 350 -18.76 -9.06 2.42
C GLY A 350 -17.98 -7.77 2.15
N SER A 351 -17.03 -7.83 1.22
CA SER A 351 -16.10 -6.74 0.93
C SER A 351 -15.85 -6.63 -0.57
N THR A 352 -15.67 -5.41 -1.05
CA THR A 352 -15.22 -5.09 -2.40
C THR A 352 -13.90 -4.36 -2.31
N PHE A 353 -12.82 -5.02 -2.73
CA PHE A 353 -11.52 -4.38 -2.92
C PHE A 353 -11.39 -3.96 -4.37
N SER A 354 -11.17 -2.67 -4.61
CA SER A 354 -11.02 -2.12 -5.94
C SER A 354 -9.66 -1.45 -6.12
N PHE A 355 -9.06 -1.58 -7.30
CA PHE A 355 -7.82 -0.89 -7.61
C PHE A 355 -7.70 -0.56 -9.09
N SER A 356 -6.97 0.50 -9.42
CA SER A 356 -6.60 0.83 -10.80
C SER A 356 -5.11 0.62 -11.05
N VAL A 357 -4.74 0.34 -12.30
CA VAL A 357 -3.33 0.35 -12.76
C VAL A 357 -3.26 0.92 -14.17
N ARG A 358 -2.15 1.59 -14.47
CA ARG A 358 -1.86 2.04 -15.83
C ARG A 358 -1.00 1.01 -16.55
N VAL A 359 -1.40 0.66 -17.76
CA VAL A 359 -0.67 -0.28 -18.62
C VAL A 359 -0.43 0.36 -19.98
N GLN A 360 0.69 0.03 -20.59
CA GLN A 360 1.02 0.54 -21.92
C GLN A 360 0.43 -0.37 -22.99
N LYS A 361 -0.04 0.24 -24.07
CA LYS A 361 -0.53 -0.49 -25.24
C LYS A 361 0.65 -1.03 -26.04
N VAL A 362 0.48 -2.18 -26.66
CA VAL A 362 1.43 -2.65 -27.67
C VAL A 362 1.14 -1.87 -28.96
N GLN A 363 2.11 -1.09 -29.44
CA GLN A 363 2.01 -0.45 -30.75
C GLN A 363 2.01 -1.54 -31.83
N GLN A 364 0.91 -1.66 -32.56
CA GLN A 364 0.88 -2.42 -33.80
C GLN A 364 1.49 -1.55 -34.90
N ASP A 365 2.76 -1.79 -35.24
CA ASP A 365 3.31 -1.33 -36.52
C ASP A 365 2.50 -2.01 -37.63
N GLY A 366 1.93 -1.20 -38.52
CA GLY A 366 0.77 -1.56 -39.34
C GLY A 366 0.90 -2.86 -40.14
N GLU A 367 -0.10 -3.73 -39.95
CA GLU A 367 -0.79 -4.47 -41.01
C GLU A 367 -2.22 -4.70 -40.50
N GLU A 368 -3.19 -3.98 -41.10
CA GLU A 368 -4.62 -4.26 -40.93
C GLU A 368 -4.93 -5.62 -41.56
N ASP A 369 -4.78 -6.69 -40.77
CA ASP A 369 -5.59 -7.87 -41.00
C ASP A 369 -6.89 -7.69 -40.21
N ILE A 370 -7.92 -7.22 -40.94
CA ILE A 370 -9.32 -7.34 -40.53
C ILE A 370 -9.65 -8.83 -40.51
N VAL A 371 -9.26 -9.51 -39.43
CA VAL A 371 -9.94 -10.73 -39.01
C VAL A 371 -11.01 -10.25 -38.06
N SER A 372 -12.26 -10.35 -38.50
CA SER A 372 -13.43 -10.25 -37.62
C SER A 372 -13.28 -11.31 -36.53
N ALA A 373 -12.70 -10.95 -35.39
CA ALA A 373 -12.75 -11.75 -34.19
C ALA A 373 -14.21 -11.80 -33.78
N GLU A 374 -14.81 -12.98 -33.90
CA GLU A 374 -16.06 -13.29 -33.24
C GLU A 374 -15.96 -12.81 -31.79
N THR A 375 -16.92 -11.99 -31.38
CA THR A 375 -16.99 -11.38 -30.06
C THR A 375 -17.38 -12.46 -29.05
N ASP A 376 -16.43 -13.35 -28.76
CA ASP A 376 -16.56 -14.34 -27.70
C ASP A 376 -16.41 -13.60 -26.37
N THR A 377 -17.51 -13.50 -25.63
CA THR A 377 -17.52 -13.04 -24.24
C THR A 377 -16.53 -13.89 -23.45
N TYR A 378 -15.37 -13.33 -23.09
CA TYR A 378 -14.33 -14.01 -22.32
C TYR A 378 -14.75 -14.08 -20.85
N SER A 379 -15.69 -14.99 -20.58
CA SER A 379 -16.22 -15.26 -19.26
C SER A 379 -15.71 -16.60 -18.76
N PHE A 380 -14.97 -16.59 -17.66
CA PHE A 380 -14.48 -17.82 -17.05
C PHE A 380 -15.58 -18.35 -16.12
N HIS A 381 -16.49 -19.16 -16.65
CA HIS A 381 -17.54 -19.82 -15.88
C HIS A 381 -17.07 -21.21 -15.44
N VAL A 382 -16.55 -21.35 -14.22
CA VAL A 382 -16.30 -22.67 -13.63
C VAL A 382 -17.44 -22.99 -12.66
N GLY A 383 -18.48 -23.62 -13.20
CA GLY A 383 -19.68 -24.03 -12.48
C GLY A 383 -20.92 -23.77 -13.32
N ALA A 384 -21.73 -24.81 -13.57
CA ALA A 384 -22.93 -24.70 -14.38
C ALA A 384 -24.01 -23.88 -13.67
N VAL A 385 -24.09 -22.58 -13.93
CA VAL A 385 -25.30 -21.78 -13.70
C VAL A 385 -25.41 -20.69 -14.77
N SER A 386 -26.65 -20.32 -15.12
CA SER A 386 -27.01 -19.46 -16.24
C SER A 386 -26.82 -17.97 -15.91
N ALA A 387 -26.78 -17.14 -16.95
CA ALA A 387 -26.52 -15.70 -16.92
C ALA A 387 -27.55 -14.82 -16.16
N ASP A 388 -28.50 -15.42 -15.43
CA ASP A 388 -29.52 -14.70 -14.65
C ASP A 388 -29.15 -14.52 -13.16
N ASP A 389 -28.00 -15.03 -12.71
CA ASP A 389 -27.57 -15.03 -11.29
C ASP A 389 -26.74 -13.79 -10.87
N GLU A 390 -26.78 -12.68 -11.62
CA GLU A 390 -25.95 -11.51 -11.31
C GLU A 390 -26.38 -10.73 -10.05
N ASP A 391 -27.57 -10.99 -9.48
CA ASP A 391 -28.18 -10.03 -8.54
C ASP A 391 -28.63 -10.57 -7.16
N ASP A 392 -28.36 -11.82 -6.76
CA ASP A 392 -28.90 -12.31 -5.47
C ASP A 392 -27.94 -13.05 -4.54
N THR A 393 -26.95 -12.31 -4.02
CA THR A 393 -26.21 -12.73 -2.81
C THR A 393 -27.04 -12.62 -1.54
N SER A 394 -28.16 -11.89 -1.57
CA SER A 394 -29.03 -11.66 -0.41
C SER A 394 -29.90 -12.86 -0.08
N GLU A 395 -30.36 -13.59 -1.10
CA GLU A 395 -31.17 -14.80 -0.94
C GLU A 395 -30.39 -15.99 -0.33
N ILE A 396 -29.06 -16.09 -0.51
CA ILE A 396 -28.25 -17.21 0.01
C ILE A 396 -28.29 -17.30 1.55
N PHE A 397 -28.41 -16.17 2.25
CA PHE A 397 -28.48 -16.13 3.71
C PHE A 397 -29.91 -16.04 4.26
N GLN A 398 -30.91 -15.88 3.39
CA GLN A 398 -32.31 -15.89 3.78
C GLN A 398 -32.77 -17.35 3.96
N LEU A 399 -33.08 -17.73 5.21
CA LEU A 399 -33.44 -19.11 5.53
C LEU A 399 -34.69 -19.53 4.75
N GLY A 400 -34.57 -20.54 3.90
CA GLY A 400 -35.69 -21.10 3.14
C GLY A 400 -35.86 -20.60 1.71
N SER A 401 -34.96 -19.75 1.19
CA SER A 401 -34.90 -19.47 -0.26
C SER A 401 -34.41 -20.70 -1.05
N ASP A 402 -34.74 -20.75 -2.34
CA ASP A 402 -34.33 -21.87 -3.21
C ASP A 402 -32.79 -22.01 -3.28
N GLU A 403 -32.05 -20.89 -3.29
CA GLU A 403 -30.58 -20.90 -3.34
C GLU A 403 -29.96 -21.24 -1.97
N ASN A 404 -30.56 -20.80 -0.85
CA ASN A 404 -30.15 -21.22 0.50
C ASN A 404 -30.29 -22.74 0.67
N ILE A 405 -31.42 -23.32 0.26
CA ILE A 405 -31.69 -24.76 0.38
C ILE A 405 -30.72 -25.56 -0.49
N LYS A 406 -30.51 -25.17 -1.76
CA LYS A 406 -29.53 -25.83 -2.64
C LYS A 406 -28.12 -25.82 -2.06
N GLN A 407 -27.69 -24.69 -1.49
CA GLN A 407 -26.34 -24.58 -0.92
C GLN A 407 -26.21 -25.41 0.37
N ILE A 408 -27.25 -25.48 1.20
CA ILE A 408 -27.29 -26.36 2.38
C ILE A 408 -27.19 -27.83 1.95
N GLU A 409 -27.99 -28.27 0.97
CA GLU A 409 -27.97 -29.64 0.45
C GLU A 409 -26.60 -30.00 -0.13
N SER A 410 -26.01 -29.14 -0.96
CA SER A 410 -24.67 -29.37 -1.53
C SER A 410 -23.58 -29.47 -0.45
N ASN A 411 -23.64 -28.62 0.57
CA ASN A 411 -22.68 -28.66 1.67
C ASN A 411 -22.88 -29.90 2.56
N MET A 412 -24.11 -30.37 2.75
CA MET A 412 -24.42 -31.60 3.50
C MET A 412 -23.90 -32.84 2.75
N GLU A 413 -24.08 -32.93 1.44
CA GLU A 413 -23.54 -34.02 0.60
C GLU A 413 -22.00 -34.07 0.67
N LYS A 414 -21.34 -32.92 0.54
CA LYS A 414 -19.87 -32.85 0.67
C LYS A 414 -19.41 -33.17 2.08
N LEU A 415 -20.17 -32.77 3.09
CA LEU A 415 -19.87 -33.04 4.49
C LEU A 415 -19.90 -34.54 4.80
N VAL A 416 -20.94 -35.27 4.38
CA VAL A 416 -21.03 -36.71 4.67
C VAL A 416 -19.90 -37.49 4.01
N LEU A 417 -19.55 -37.15 2.76
CA LEU A 417 -18.38 -37.72 2.07
C LEU A 417 -17.07 -37.44 2.83
N CYS A 418 -16.88 -36.24 3.35
CA CYS A 418 -15.70 -35.91 4.15
C CYS A 418 -15.66 -36.69 5.48
N ILE A 419 -16.81 -36.94 6.11
CA ILE A 419 -16.90 -37.76 7.33
C ILE A 419 -16.54 -39.22 7.01
N GLU A 420 -17.08 -39.78 5.92
CA GLU A 420 -16.81 -41.16 5.49
C GLU A 420 -15.34 -41.39 5.10
N MET A 421 -14.69 -40.36 4.54
CA MET A 421 -13.26 -40.38 4.22
C MET A 421 -12.36 -39.99 5.41
N GLU A 422 -12.92 -39.80 6.62
CA GLU A 422 -12.22 -39.32 7.82
C GLU A 422 -11.43 -38.00 7.61
N ASN A 423 -11.85 -37.16 6.66
CA ASN A 423 -11.23 -35.86 6.38
C ASN A 423 -11.85 -34.78 7.28
N TRP A 424 -11.42 -34.76 8.54
CA TRP A 424 -12.03 -33.94 9.60
C TRP A 424 -11.93 -32.42 9.38
N ASP A 425 -10.85 -31.94 8.78
CA ASP A 425 -10.66 -30.50 8.51
C ASP A 425 -11.63 -29.99 7.45
N ARG A 426 -11.80 -30.75 6.35
CA ARG A 426 -12.81 -30.42 5.32
C ARG A 426 -14.22 -30.55 5.87
N ALA A 427 -14.49 -31.62 6.63
CA ALA A 427 -15.79 -31.79 7.28
C ALA A 427 -16.13 -30.61 8.21
N ASN A 428 -15.18 -30.15 9.03
CA ASN A 428 -15.39 -29.01 9.92
C ASN A 428 -15.63 -27.70 9.14
N THR A 429 -15.02 -27.53 7.96
CA THR A 429 -15.25 -26.39 7.08
C THR A 429 -16.69 -26.38 6.57
N PHE A 430 -17.17 -27.49 5.99
CA PHE A 430 -18.55 -27.60 5.52
C PHE A 430 -19.58 -27.48 6.66
N ALA A 431 -19.30 -28.05 7.84
CA ALA A 431 -20.18 -27.89 9.00
C ALA A 431 -20.28 -26.43 9.47
N GLU A 432 -19.20 -25.65 9.35
CA GLU A 432 -19.24 -24.23 9.65
C GLU A 432 -20.04 -23.44 8.61
N SER A 433 -19.88 -23.76 7.33
CA SER A 433 -20.67 -23.21 6.23
C SER A 433 -22.17 -23.46 6.44
N ILE A 434 -22.57 -24.70 6.78
CA ILE A 434 -23.96 -25.05 7.10
C ILE A 434 -24.47 -24.25 8.29
N LYS A 435 -23.66 -24.11 9.36
CA LYS A 435 -24.03 -23.33 10.55
C LYS A 435 -24.29 -21.85 10.23
N GLN A 436 -23.57 -21.26 9.28
CA GLN A 436 -23.82 -19.88 8.83
C GLN A 436 -25.11 -19.76 8.00
N LEU A 437 -25.38 -20.73 7.14
CA LEU A 437 -26.60 -20.79 6.31
C LEU A 437 -27.89 -20.94 7.14
N VAL A 438 -27.82 -21.57 8.32
CA VAL A 438 -28.96 -21.78 9.23
C VAL A 438 -29.02 -20.76 10.38
N SER A 439 -28.46 -19.56 10.18
CA SER A 439 -28.19 -18.62 11.29
C SER A 439 -29.41 -17.86 11.82
N GLU A 440 -30.49 -17.75 11.04
CA GLU A 440 -31.82 -17.26 11.43
C GLU A 440 -32.64 -18.43 12.02
N ASP A 441 -33.00 -18.35 13.30
CA ASP A 441 -33.34 -19.52 14.12
C ASP A 441 -34.86 -19.76 14.25
N THR A 442 -35.41 -20.68 13.46
CA THR A 442 -36.82 -21.15 13.60
C THR A 442 -36.96 -22.54 14.22
N ALA A 443 -35.91 -23.38 14.23
CA ALA A 443 -36.02 -24.80 14.59
C ALA A 443 -34.80 -25.40 15.34
N ASN A 444 -34.04 -24.62 16.12
CA ASN A 444 -32.81 -25.08 16.81
C ASN A 444 -31.71 -25.63 15.85
N LEU A 445 -31.81 -25.34 14.56
CA LEU A 445 -30.90 -25.83 13.52
C LEU A 445 -29.45 -25.40 13.79
N LYS A 446 -29.25 -24.14 14.18
CA LYS A 446 -27.96 -23.58 14.57
C LYS A 446 -27.31 -24.35 15.72
N ARG A 447 -28.11 -24.80 16.69
CA ARG A 447 -27.63 -25.58 17.84
C ARG A 447 -27.23 -27.00 17.44
N LYS A 448 -28.00 -27.63 16.55
CA LYS A 448 -27.69 -28.95 15.97
C LYS A 448 -26.42 -28.89 15.11
N ALA A 449 -26.30 -27.90 14.22
CA ALA A 449 -25.11 -27.66 13.41
C ALA A 449 -23.86 -27.40 14.26
N PHE A 450 -24.00 -26.64 15.35
CA PHE A 450 -22.90 -26.42 16.28
C PHE A 450 -22.48 -27.69 17.03
N ARG A 451 -23.43 -28.57 17.38
CA ARG A 451 -23.14 -29.84 18.04
C ARG A 451 -22.38 -30.80 17.11
N LEU A 452 -22.82 -30.89 15.86
CA LEU A 452 -22.12 -31.61 14.80
C LEU A 452 -20.69 -31.08 14.62
N GLN A 453 -20.51 -29.76 14.54
CA GLN A 453 -19.19 -29.14 14.43
C GLN A 453 -18.25 -29.52 15.60
N MET A 454 -18.77 -29.54 16.83
CA MET A 454 -18.00 -29.94 18.01
C MET A 454 -17.62 -31.42 17.99
N THR A 455 -18.50 -32.28 17.47
CA THR A 455 -18.22 -33.70 17.30
C THR A 455 -17.15 -33.95 16.23
N LEU A 456 -17.21 -33.24 15.10
CA LEU A 456 -16.21 -33.33 14.03
C LEU A 456 -14.82 -32.95 14.52
N ARG A 457 -14.70 -31.92 15.36
CA ARG A 457 -13.42 -31.55 15.99
C ARG A 457 -12.84 -32.59 16.95
N ARG A 458 -13.68 -33.52 17.43
CA ARG A 458 -13.25 -34.62 18.30
C ARG A 458 -12.86 -35.87 17.50
N GLY A 459 -13.11 -35.90 16.18
CA GLY A 459 -12.80 -37.05 15.32
C GLY A 459 -13.61 -38.31 15.63
N ASP A 460 -14.79 -38.17 16.26
CA ASP A 460 -15.65 -39.29 16.62
C ASP A 460 -16.60 -39.63 15.45
N HIS A 461 -16.25 -40.64 14.66
CA HIS A 461 -16.97 -41.02 13.44
C HIS A 461 -18.41 -41.45 13.66
N GLU A 462 -18.67 -42.35 14.63
CA GLU A 462 -20.03 -42.81 14.92
C GLU A 462 -20.93 -41.67 15.42
N LEU A 463 -20.39 -40.83 16.31
CA LEU A 463 -21.14 -39.70 16.83
C LEU A 463 -21.34 -38.62 15.76
N ALA A 464 -20.37 -38.41 14.86
CA ALA A 464 -20.47 -37.45 13.75
C ALA A 464 -21.57 -37.84 12.76
N ILE A 465 -21.63 -39.12 12.33
CA ILE A 465 -22.70 -39.61 11.46
C ILE A 465 -24.07 -39.49 12.14
N LYS A 466 -24.14 -39.77 13.45
CA LYS A 466 -25.39 -39.63 14.21
C LYS A 466 -25.87 -38.18 14.26
N GLU A 467 -25.00 -37.24 14.59
CA GLU A 467 -25.33 -35.82 14.64
C GLU A 467 -25.59 -35.24 13.23
N TYR A 468 -24.95 -35.77 12.19
CA TYR A 468 -25.24 -35.45 10.79
C TYR A 468 -26.69 -35.82 10.43
N LYS A 469 -27.12 -37.05 10.71
CA LYS A 469 -28.50 -37.50 10.45
C LYS A 469 -29.54 -36.67 11.21
N ILE A 470 -29.24 -36.29 12.46
CA ILE A 470 -30.12 -35.43 13.27
C ILE A 470 -30.28 -34.03 12.65
N LEU A 471 -29.23 -33.52 12.03
CA LEU A 471 -29.26 -32.23 11.33
C LEU A 471 -29.97 -32.36 9.97
N GLU A 472 -29.72 -33.43 9.22
CA GLU A 472 -30.35 -33.75 7.94
C GLU A 472 -31.87 -33.89 8.06
N GLU A 473 -32.35 -34.62 9.07
CA GLU A 473 -33.79 -34.73 9.37
C GLU A 473 -34.40 -33.36 9.70
N ALA A 474 -33.71 -32.54 10.50
CA ALA A 474 -34.21 -31.22 10.88
C ALA A 474 -34.25 -30.23 9.69
N ILE A 475 -33.29 -30.31 8.77
CA ILE A 475 -33.28 -29.52 7.52
C ILE A 475 -34.42 -29.98 6.60
N ARG A 476 -34.67 -31.29 6.52
CA ARG A 476 -35.77 -31.85 5.73
C ARG A 476 -37.15 -31.45 6.29
N ASP A 477 -37.31 -31.42 7.61
CA ASP A 477 -38.53 -30.96 8.27
C ASP A 477 -38.79 -29.47 8.02
N MET A 478 -37.73 -28.64 8.03
CA MET A 478 -37.82 -27.22 7.69
C MET A 478 -38.32 -27.02 6.25
N LYS A 479 -37.77 -27.79 5.29
CA LYS A 479 -38.22 -27.78 3.88
C LYS A 479 -39.69 -28.15 3.69
N ASN A 480 -40.24 -29.00 4.55
CA ASN A 480 -41.65 -29.41 4.48
C ASN A 480 -42.61 -28.43 5.19
N THR A 481 -42.08 -27.48 5.96
CA THR A 481 -42.85 -26.54 6.79
C THR A 481 -42.95 -25.14 6.15
N LEU A 482 -42.02 -24.82 5.26
CA LEU A 482 -42.04 -23.68 4.33
C LEU A 482 -42.84 -24.05 3.08
#